data_AF-A0A6A7G1M7-F1
#
_entry.id   AF-A0A6A7G1M7-F1
#
_cell.length_a   1.000
_cell.length_b   1.000
_cell.length_c   1.000
_cell.angle_alpha   90.00
_cell.angle_beta   90.00
_cell.angle_gamma   90.00
#
_symmetry.space_group_name_H-M   'P 1'
#
loop_
_entity.id
_entity.type
_entity.pdbx_description
1 polymer ?
#
loop_
_entity_poly.entity_id
_entity_poly.type
_entity_poly.pdbx_seq_one_letter_code
_entity_poly.pdbx_strand_id
1 'polypeptide(L)'
;MQNNNNNTGGDNDSDKWLTAHNDPVAGLFTFSSCMALADLSADGDSKLIIADLGTSTNNMKLKVYKGTQLSSENTLIDMPTGVITFHMDTTEPQLPAVAVASGSYIYIYKNLRPYFKFTLPTLEVNPLEYDAWNQARDDMLDVSLLYEILDSLRHEVGECGLTTRSQRFLMCPDHQTQ
;
A
#
# COMPACT_ATOMS: atom_id res chain seq x y z
N MET A 1 49.02 -41.63 -11.66
CA MET A 1 48.03 -42.64 -12.09
C MET A 1 46.81 -42.41 -11.21
N GLN A 2 45.61 -42.05 -11.64
CA GLN A 2 44.98 -42.00 -12.96
C GLN A 2 44.02 -40.80 -12.97
N ASN A 3 44.00 -40.13 -14.10
CA ASN A 3 43.06 -39.09 -14.51
C ASN A 3 41.70 -39.77 -14.78
N ASN A 4 40.57 -39.18 -14.38
CA ASN A 4 39.27 -39.51 -14.96
C ASN A 4 38.38 -38.27 -15.00
N ASN A 5 38.58 -37.50 -16.08
CA ASN A 5 37.59 -36.60 -16.64
C ASN A 5 36.46 -37.43 -17.24
N ASN A 6 35.24 -37.31 -16.69
CA ASN A 6 34.03 -37.51 -17.48
C ASN A 6 33.31 -36.16 -17.54
N ASN A 7 33.64 -35.43 -18.60
CA ASN A 7 32.89 -34.28 -19.07
C ASN A 7 31.66 -34.80 -19.83
N THR A 8 30.51 -34.84 -19.17
CA THR A 8 29.22 -34.94 -19.86
C THR A 8 28.68 -33.53 -20.01
N GLY A 9 28.79 -33.00 -21.23
CA GLY A 9 28.19 -31.75 -21.62
C GLY A 9 26.67 -31.78 -21.41
N GLY A 10 26.21 -30.80 -20.65
CA GLY A 10 24.83 -30.36 -20.56
C GLY A 10 24.90 -28.86 -20.34
N ASP A 11 24.39 -28.11 -21.32
CA ASP A 11 24.19 -26.66 -21.35
C ASP A 11 24.54 -25.93 -20.04
N ASN A 12 25.69 -25.26 -20.01
CA ASN A 12 26.00 -24.31 -18.96
C ASN A 12 25.04 -23.13 -19.15
N ASP A 13 23.84 -23.23 -18.59
CA ASP A 13 22.94 -22.12 -18.34
C ASP A 13 23.64 -21.19 -17.33
N SER A 14 24.67 -20.49 -17.83
CA SER A 14 25.51 -19.61 -17.04
C SER A 14 24.62 -18.47 -16.62
N ASP A 15 24.31 -18.43 -15.33
CA ASP A 15 23.50 -17.39 -14.74
C ASP A 15 24.06 -16.01 -15.17
N LYS A 16 23.25 -15.22 -15.88
CA LYS A 16 23.66 -13.93 -16.44
C LYS A 16 23.63 -12.82 -15.39
N TRP A 17 23.15 -13.12 -14.18
CA TRP A 17 23.01 -12.17 -13.10
C TRP A 17 24.31 -12.01 -12.32
N LEU A 18 24.65 -10.76 -12.01
CA LEU A 18 25.70 -10.43 -11.05
C LEU A 18 25.05 -10.15 -9.70
N THR A 19 25.38 -10.95 -8.69
CA THR A 19 24.93 -10.74 -7.31
C THR A 19 25.62 -9.51 -6.71
N ALA A 20 24.94 -8.36 -6.74
CA ALA A 20 25.49 -7.11 -6.23
C ALA A 20 25.51 -7.05 -4.69
N HIS A 21 24.41 -7.45 -4.03
CA HIS A 21 24.29 -7.43 -2.58
C HIS A 21 23.13 -8.34 -2.13
N ASN A 22 23.24 -8.91 -0.93
CA ASN A 22 22.17 -9.68 -0.30
C ASN A 22 22.19 -9.41 1.21
N ASP A 23 21.11 -8.86 1.73
CA ASP A 23 20.90 -8.62 3.16
C ASP A 23 19.64 -9.37 3.65
N PRO A 24 19.80 -10.59 4.19
CA PRO A 24 18.67 -11.38 4.68
C PRO A 24 18.06 -10.86 5.99
N VAL A 25 18.69 -9.88 6.66
CA VAL A 25 18.21 -9.33 7.96
C VAL A 25 17.62 -7.92 7.84
N ALA A 26 17.45 -7.40 6.62
CA ALA A 26 16.89 -6.07 6.37
C ALA A 26 15.47 -5.86 6.92
N GLY A 27 14.69 -6.94 7.07
CA GLY A 27 13.35 -6.91 7.70
C GLY A 27 12.36 -5.98 6.98
N LEU A 28 12.31 -6.04 5.65
CA LEU A 28 11.42 -5.24 4.82
C LEU A 28 10.13 -6.02 4.52
N PHE A 29 8.98 -5.47 4.93
CA PHE A 29 7.68 -6.05 4.67
C PHE A 29 6.93 -5.13 3.71
N THR A 30 7.03 -5.40 2.42
CA THR A 30 6.47 -4.50 1.39
C THR A 30 6.00 -5.26 0.15
N PHE A 31 5.25 -4.57 -0.70
CA PHE A 31 4.84 -5.03 -2.02
C PHE A 31 5.52 -4.19 -3.10
N SER A 32 5.56 -4.71 -4.33
CA SER A 32 6.14 -3.97 -5.47
C SER A 32 5.46 -2.62 -5.72
N SER A 33 4.17 -2.50 -5.43
CA SER A 33 3.43 -1.22 -5.53
C SER A 33 3.87 -0.18 -4.50
N CYS A 34 4.49 -0.60 -3.40
CA CYS A 34 4.96 0.25 -2.31
C CYS A 34 6.46 0.58 -2.42
N MET A 35 7.05 0.36 -3.60
CA MET A 35 8.45 0.65 -3.89
C MET A 35 8.57 1.65 -5.02
N ALA A 36 9.52 2.59 -4.91
CA ALA A 36 9.84 3.53 -5.98
C ALA A 36 11.34 3.82 -5.99
N LEU A 37 11.87 4.21 -7.15
CA LEU A 37 13.26 4.64 -7.32
C LEU A 37 13.27 6.08 -7.82
N ALA A 38 13.98 6.98 -7.14
CA ALA A 38 14.10 8.36 -7.57
C ALA A 38 15.34 9.06 -7.00
N ASP A 39 15.88 10.02 -7.73
CA ASP A 39 16.88 10.94 -7.20
C ASP A 39 16.21 12.04 -6.38
N LEU A 40 16.07 11.80 -5.07
CA LEU A 40 15.47 12.76 -4.13
C LEU A 40 16.37 13.97 -3.81
N SER A 41 17.61 14.01 -4.31
CA SER A 41 18.59 15.05 -3.96
C SER A 41 19.10 15.83 -5.16
N ALA A 42 18.70 15.46 -6.38
CA ALA A 42 19.25 15.99 -7.63
C ALA A 42 20.78 15.88 -7.69
N ASP A 43 21.36 14.83 -7.10
CA ASP A 43 22.80 14.55 -7.07
C ASP A 43 23.23 13.48 -8.10
N GLY A 44 22.30 13.00 -8.91
CA GLY A 44 22.48 11.89 -9.84
C GLY A 44 22.41 10.51 -9.19
N ASP A 45 22.22 10.44 -7.86
CA ASP A 45 22.17 9.18 -7.12
C ASP A 45 20.72 8.80 -6.78
N SER A 46 20.25 7.76 -7.46
CA SER A 46 18.90 7.24 -7.26
C SER A 46 18.78 6.51 -5.92
N LYS A 47 17.77 6.91 -5.15
CA LYS A 47 17.48 6.36 -3.83
C LYS A 47 16.29 5.43 -3.94
N LEU A 48 16.35 4.29 -3.24
CA LEU A 48 15.25 3.33 -3.19
C LEU A 48 14.30 3.72 -2.05
N ILE A 49 13.06 4.03 -2.39
CA ILE A 49 12.00 4.39 -1.46
C ILE A 49 11.10 3.18 -1.27
N ILE A 50 10.80 2.85 -0.01
CA ILE A 50 9.98 1.71 0.36
C ILE A 50 8.97 2.16 1.42
N ALA A 51 7.68 1.98 1.16
CA ALA A 51 6.68 2.02 2.22
C ALA A 51 6.55 0.63 2.84
N ASP A 52 7.14 0.49 4.02
CA ASP A 52 7.13 -0.71 4.84
C ASP A 52 5.80 -0.80 5.59
N LEU A 53 5.11 -1.93 5.44
CA LEU A 53 3.87 -2.27 6.14
C LEU A 53 4.14 -2.53 7.64
N GLY A 54 5.41 -2.71 8.02
CA GLY A 54 5.79 -3.03 9.37
C GLY A 54 5.37 -4.45 9.76
N THR A 55 5.39 -4.71 11.06
CA THR A 55 5.03 -5.99 11.66
C THR A 55 4.23 -5.74 12.94
N SER A 56 3.87 -6.79 13.67
CA SER A 56 3.28 -6.64 15.01
C SER A 56 4.19 -5.89 16.00
N THR A 57 5.50 -5.84 15.75
CA THR A 57 6.50 -5.19 16.62
C THR A 57 7.03 -3.87 16.05
N ASN A 58 6.95 -3.67 14.73
CA ASN A 58 7.46 -2.49 14.05
C ASN A 58 6.33 -1.70 13.40
N ASN A 59 6.32 -0.39 13.64
CA ASN A 59 5.40 0.52 12.97
C ASN A 59 5.66 0.58 11.47
N MET A 60 4.62 0.95 10.72
CA MET A 60 4.70 1.28 9.30
C MET A 60 5.63 2.47 9.08
N LYS A 61 6.55 2.37 8.12
CA LYS A 61 7.57 3.40 7.86
C LYS A 61 7.83 3.58 6.37
N LEU A 62 8.05 4.82 5.96
CA LEU A 62 8.66 5.17 4.69
C LEU A 62 10.18 5.13 4.86
N LYS A 63 10.82 4.08 4.36
CA LYS A 63 12.26 3.86 4.39
C LYS A 63 12.89 4.32 3.09
N VAL A 64 14.05 4.97 3.17
CA VAL A 64 14.83 5.38 2.00
C VAL A 64 16.23 4.79 2.10
N TYR A 65 16.65 4.05 1.10
CA TYR A 65 17.97 3.47 0.98
C TYR A 65 18.83 4.26 0.00
N LYS A 66 20.10 4.45 0.38
CA LYS A 66 21.16 5.01 -0.46
C LYS A 66 22.25 3.95 -0.61
N GLY A 67 22.42 3.42 -1.82
CA GLY A 67 23.21 2.21 -2.03
C GLY A 67 22.65 1.03 -1.23
N THR A 68 23.48 0.38 -0.42
CA THR A 68 23.09 -0.76 0.43
C THR A 68 22.67 -0.36 1.85
N GLN A 69 22.70 0.93 2.19
CA GLN A 69 22.42 1.39 3.54
C GLN A 69 21.09 2.13 3.63
N LEU A 70 20.41 1.95 4.76
CA LEU A 70 19.23 2.72 5.12
C LEU A 70 19.64 4.16 5.47
N SER A 71 19.17 5.11 4.66
CA SER A 71 19.52 6.53 4.79
C SER A 71 18.54 7.30 5.67
N SER A 72 17.25 6.98 5.63
CA SER A 72 16.24 7.67 6.45
C SER A 72 14.98 6.83 6.62
N GLU A 73 14.23 7.13 7.67
CA GLU A 73 12.94 6.53 7.97
C GLU A 73 11.95 7.58 8.47
N ASN A 74 10.71 7.51 7.98
CA ASN A 74 9.61 8.34 8.45
C ASN A 74 8.41 7.46 8.82
N THR A 75 7.84 7.64 9.99
CA THR A 75 6.62 6.90 10.38
C THR A 75 5.46 7.24 9.44
N LEU A 76 4.81 6.20 8.92
CA LEU A 76 3.58 6.34 8.13
C LEU A 76 2.38 6.42 9.07
N ILE A 77 1.36 7.15 8.64
CA ILE A 77 0.14 7.37 9.43
C ILE A 77 -0.76 6.13 9.39
N ASP A 78 -0.83 5.47 8.23
CA ASP A 78 -1.73 4.36 7.96
C ASP A 78 -1.11 3.39 6.94
N MET A 79 -1.76 2.25 6.72
CA MET A 79 -1.30 1.17 5.86
C MET A 79 -1.07 1.66 4.41
N PRO A 80 0.15 1.59 3.88
CA PRO A 80 0.43 2.00 2.51
C PRO A 80 -0.12 0.98 1.51
N THR A 81 -0.80 1.48 0.46
CA THR A 81 -1.25 0.66 -0.68
C THR A 81 -0.40 0.88 -1.92
N GLY A 82 0.27 2.04 -2.03
CA GLY A 82 1.21 2.31 -3.09
C GLY A 82 2.08 3.54 -2.85
N VAL A 83 3.22 3.58 -3.53
CA VAL A 83 4.18 4.69 -3.49
C VAL A 83 4.56 5.07 -4.91
N ILE A 84 4.54 6.37 -5.21
CA ILE A 84 5.08 6.93 -6.44
C ILE A 84 5.95 8.14 -6.14
N THR A 85 6.81 8.49 -7.10
CA THR A 85 7.56 9.73 -7.10
C THR A 85 7.16 10.57 -8.30
N PHE A 86 7.08 11.88 -8.10
CA PHE A 86 6.65 12.81 -9.14
C PHE A 86 7.22 14.21 -8.90
N HIS A 87 7.38 14.99 -9.97
CA HIS A 87 7.79 16.39 -9.88
C HIS A 87 6.54 17.27 -9.70
N MET A 88 6.53 18.07 -8.63
CA MET A 88 5.38 18.94 -8.32
C MET A 88 5.33 20.20 -9.18
N ASP A 89 6.47 20.62 -9.73
CA ASP A 89 6.60 21.83 -10.54
C ASP A 89 7.76 21.65 -11.53
N THR A 90 7.89 22.61 -12.45
CA THR A 90 8.88 22.66 -13.52
C THR A 90 10.12 23.51 -13.17
N THR A 91 10.21 24.02 -11.93
CA THR A 91 11.32 24.86 -11.48
C THR A 91 12.58 24.07 -11.19
N GLU A 92 13.71 24.49 -11.75
CA GLU A 92 15.02 23.87 -11.52
C GLU A 92 15.68 24.32 -10.19
N PRO A 93 16.29 23.41 -9.39
CA PRO A 93 16.34 21.95 -9.58
C PRO A 93 15.01 21.27 -9.22
N GLN A 94 14.55 20.37 -10.09
CA GLN A 94 13.31 19.60 -9.87
C GLN A 94 13.55 18.45 -8.89
N LEU A 95 13.34 18.69 -7.59
CA LEU A 95 13.35 17.63 -6.59
C LEU A 95 12.01 16.87 -6.60
N PRO A 96 12.00 15.55 -6.86
CA PRO A 96 10.78 14.77 -6.85
C PRO A 96 10.19 14.71 -5.43
N ALA A 97 8.87 14.82 -5.35
CA ALA A 97 8.10 14.50 -4.15
C ALA A 97 7.78 13.01 -4.14
N VAL A 98 7.53 12.47 -2.94
CA VAL A 98 7.03 11.11 -2.74
C VAL A 98 5.55 11.20 -2.39
N ALA A 99 4.68 10.50 -3.13
CA ALA A 99 3.28 10.31 -2.77
C ALA A 99 3.08 8.88 -2.24
N VAL A 100 2.47 8.77 -1.07
CA VAL A 100 2.09 7.51 -0.44
C VAL A 100 0.56 7.46 -0.37
N ALA A 101 -0.04 6.45 -1.01
CA ALA A 101 -1.48 6.22 -0.93
C ALA A 101 -1.79 5.32 0.28
N SER A 102 -2.79 5.71 1.08
CA SER A 102 -3.32 4.91 2.19
C SER A 102 -4.81 5.18 2.35
N GLY A 103 -5.64 4.15 2.23
CA GLY A 103 -7.10 4.29 2.29
C GLY A 103 -7.63 5.31 1.28
N SER A 104 -8.40 6.29 1.76
CA SER A 104 -8.95 7.40 0.97
C SER A 104 -8.06 8.64 0.92
N TYR A 105 -6.77 8.50 1.24
CA TYR A 105 -5.83 9.60 1.35
C TYR A 105 -4.58 9.39 0.50
N ILE A 106 -4.03 10.50 -0.01
CA ILE A 106 -2.69 10.53 -0.60
C ILE A 106 -1.85 11.51 0.23
N TYR A 107 -0.79 10.98 0.84
CA TYR A 107 0.16 11.75 1.63
C TYR A 107 1.36 12.12 0.76
N ILE A 108 1.59 13.41 0.59
CA ILE A 108 2.69 13.94 -0.21
C ILE A 108 3.81 14.37 0.74
N TYR A 109 5.01 13.87 0.49
CA TYR A 109 6.24 14.18 1.21
C TYR A 109 7.18 14.97 0.29
N LYS A 110 7.54 16.18 0.71
CA LYS A 110 8.55 17.02 0.03
C LYS A 110 9.83 16.98 0.85
N ASN A 111 10.96 16.64 0.24
CA ASN A 111 12.23 16.45 0.94
C ASN A 111 12.10 15.53 2.17
N LEU A 112 11.32 14.45 2.01
CA LEU A 112 11.02 13.47 3.06
C LEU A 112 10.34 14.07 4.31
N ARG A 113 9.67 15.22 4.17
CA ARG A 113 8.83 15.81 5.22
C ARG A 113 7.38 15.85 4.75
N PRO A 114 6.40 15.54 5.63
CA PRO A 114 4.99 15.69 5.30
C PRO A 114 4.72 17.10 4.77
N TYR A 115 4.10 17.19 3.59
CA TYR A 115 3.86 18.46 2.89
C TYR A 115 2.37 18.69 2.69
N PHE A 116 1.65 17.68 2.19
CA PHE A 116 0.23 17.81 1.87
C PHE A 116 -0.49 16.48 2.06
N LYS A 117 -1.77 16.56 2.42
CA LYS A 117 -2.69 15.42 2.50
C LYS A 117 -3.85 15.68 1.57
N PHE A 118 -3.97 14.89 0.52
CA PHE A 118 -5.15 14.88 -0.34
C PHE A 118 -6.16 13.88 0.23
N THR A 119 -7.43 14.27 0.25
CA THR A 119 -8.56 13.40 0.61
C THR A 119 -9.41 13.21 -0.63
N LEU A 120 -9.73 11.95 -0.94
CA LEU A 120 -10.62 11.65 -2.05
C LEU A 120 -11.98 12.34 -1.85
N PRO A 121 -12.61 12.88 -2.91
CA PRO A 121 -13.97 13.40 -2.83
C PRO A 121 -14.94 12.33 -2.31
N THR A 122 -15.89 12.74 -1.48
CA THR A 122 -16.96 11.86 -1.02
C THR A 122 -17.93 11.59 -2.16
N LEU A 123 -18.36 10.34 -2.30
CA LEU A 123 -19.43 9.96 -3.21
C LEU A 123 -20.78 10.09 -2.49
N GLU A 124 -21.85 10.31 -3.28
CA GLU A 124 -23.21 10.27 -2.76
C GLU A 124 -23.54 8.85 -2.29
N VAL A 125 -24.14 8.76 -1.10
CA VAL A 125 -24.55 7.48 -0.51
C VAL A 125 -25.84 7.02 -1.16
N ASN A 126 -25.97 5.71 -1.43
CA ASN A 126 -27.21 5.16 -1.94
C ASN A 126 -28.37 5.45 -0.96
N PRO A 127 -29.52 5.97 -1.42
CA PRO A 127 -30.64 6.29 -0.52
C PRO A 127 -31.13 5.10 0.31
N LEU A 128 -31.15 3.89 -0.26
CA LEU A 128 -31.58 2.68 0.47
C LEU A 128 -30.58 2.31 1.58
N GLU A 129 -29.28 2.44 1.29
CA GLU A 129 -28.23 2.26 2.31
C GLU A 129 -28.39 3.29 3.42
N TYR A 130 -28.61 4.56 3.05
CA TYR A 130 -28.79 5.66 4.00
C TYR A 130 -29.99 5.42 4.92
N ASP A 131 -31.14 5.05 4.35
CA ASP A 131 -32.36 4.78 5.10
C ASP A 131 -32.21 3.56 6.02
N ALA A 132 -31.58 2.48 5.55
CA ALA A 132 -31.32 1.29 6.36
C ALA A 132 -30.47 1.62 7.58
N TRP A 133 -29.39 2.41 7.42
CA TRP A 133 -28.56 2.85 8.53
C TRP A 133 -29.27 3.81 9.49
N ASN A 134 -30.17 4.66 9.00
CA ASN A 134 -30.98 5.53 9.85
C ASN A 134 -31.98 4.72 10.68
N GLN A 135 -32.68 3.76 10.06
CA GLN A 135 -33.63 2.90 10.78
C GLN A 135 -32.93 2.04 11.83
N ALA A 136 -31.74 1.51 11.52
CA ALA A 136 -30.93 0.77 12.49
C ALA A 136 -30.44 1.67 13.64
N ARG A 137 -30.07 2.93 13.35
CA ARG A 137 -29.70 3.91 14.39
C ARG A 137 -30.88 4.20 15.33
N ASP A 138 -32.09 4.25 14.78
CA ASP A 138 -33.30 4.62 15.51
C ASP A 138 -33.96 3.39 16.19
N ASP A 139 -33.24 2.27 16.32
CA ASP A 139 -33.66 0.97 16.89
C ASP A 139 -34.92 0.37 16.22
N MET A 140 -35.22 0.78 15.00
CA MET A 140 -36.37 0.29 14.22
C MET A 140 -36.03 -0.95 13.38
N LEU A 141 -34.76 -1.30 13.30
CA LEU A 141 -34.25 -2.31 12.37
C LEU A 141 -33.15 -3.15 13.04
N ASP A 142 -33.37 -4.46 13.09
CA ASP A 142 -32.44 -5.42 13.69
C ASP A 142 -31.18 -5.62 12.84
N VAL A 143 -30.07 -5.99 13.49
CA VAL A 143 -28.76 -6.23 12.86
C VAL A 143 -28.85 -7.28 11.75
N SER A 144 -29.63 -8.34 11.95
CA SER A 144 -29.82 -9.41 10.97
C SER A 144 -30.51 -8.88 9.72
N LEU A 145 -31.56 -8.08 9.90
CA LEU A 145 -32.31 -7.48 8.79
C LEU A 145 -31.49 -6.40 8.08
N LEU A 146 -30.65 -5.65 8.82
CA LEU A 146 -29.72 -4.69 8.23
C LEU A 146 -28.75 -5.39 7.30
N TYR A 147 -28.21 -6.54 7.74
CA TYR A 147 -27.32 -7.35 6.93
C TYR A 147 -28.01 -7.82 5.65
N GLU A 148 -29.21 -8.39 5.75
CA GLU A 148 -29.97 -8.86 4.58
C GLU A 148 -30.26 -7.73 3.57
N ILE A 149 -30.63 -6.54 4.05
CA ILE A 149 -30.89 -5.37 3.20
C ILE A 149 -29.60 -4.91 2.51
N LEU A 150 -28.51 -4.76 3.26
CA LEU A 150 -27.23 -4.31 2.70
C LEU A 150 -26.62 -5.36 1.76
N ASP A 151 -26.81 -6.65 2.04
CA ASP A 151 -26.36 -7.73 1.16
C ASP A 151 -27.20 -7.79 -0.12
N SER A 152 -28.52 -7.60 -0.02
CA SER A 152 -29.37 -7.49 -1.21
C SER A 152 -28.96 -6.30 -2.07
N LEU A 153 -28.72 -5.15 -1.44
CA LEU A 153 -28.24 -3.95 -2.12
C LEU A 153 -26.86 -4.17 -2.77
N ARG A 154 -25.96 -4.89 -2.10
CA ARG A 154 -24.66 -5.28 -2.67
C ARG A 154 -24.81 -6.04 -3.99
N HIS A 155 -25.79 -6.93 -4.10
CA HIS A 155 -26.04 -7.67 -5.34
C HIS A 155 -26.60 -6.79 -6.47
N GLU A 156 -27.33 -5.72 -6.14
CA GLU A 156 -27.90 -4.79 -7.11
C GLU A 156 -26.90 -3.77 -7.64
N VAL A 157 -26.16 -3.08 -6.75
CA VAL A 157 -25.26 -1.98 -7.13
C VAL A 157 -23.78 -2.38 -7.17
N GLY A 158 -23.45 -3.58 -6.72
CA GLY A 158 -22.08 -4.08 -6.59
C GLY A 158 -21.38 -3.57 -5.33
N GLU A 159 -20.28 -4.23 -4.95
CA GLU A 159 -19.48 -3.89 -3.76
C GLU A 159 -19.03 -2.43 -3.78
N CYS A 160 -18.56 -1.92 -4.93
CA CYS A 160 -18.10 -0.55 -5.10
C CYS A 160 -19.21 0.51 -5.02
N GLY A 161 -20.48 0.10 -5.11
CA GLY A 161 -21.65 0.97 -4.96
C GLY A 161 -22.05 1.22 -3.51
N LEU A 162 -21.48 0.48 -2.56
CA LEU A 162 -21.73 0.64 -1.12
C LEU A 162 -20.65 1.50 -0.46
N THR A 163 -21.00 2.15 0.66
CA THR A 163 -19.98 2.83 1.46
C THR A 163 -19.06 1.84 2.16
N THR A 164 -17.84 2.28 2.48
CA THR A 164 -16.87 1.49 3.27
C THR A 164 -17.45 1.03 4.61
N ARG A 165 -18.43 1.74 5.19
CA ARG A 165 -19.11 1.33 6.42
C ARG A 165 -19.91 0.05 6.19
N SER A 166 -20.73 0.01 5.13
CA SER A 166 -21.54 -1.16 4.79
C SER A 166 -20.68 -2.34 4.34
N GLN A 167 -19.66 -2.10 3.51
CA GLN A 167 -18.71 -3.14 3.11
C GLN A 167 -18.06 -3.80 4.35
N ARG A 168 -17.57 -3.00 5.30
CA ARG A 168 -16.97 -3.52 6.54
C ARG A 168 -17.98 -4.28 7.40
N PHE A 169 -19.21 -3.78 7.51
CA PHE A 169 -20.26 -4.46 8.26
C PHE A 169 -20.58 -5.84 7.66
N LEU A 170 -20.67 -5.95 6.33
CA LEU A 170 -20.90 -7.23 5.64
C LEU A 170 -19.72 -8.22 5.78
N MET A 171 -18.51 -7.73 6.05
CA MET A 171 -17.33 -8.56 6.30
C MET A 171 -17.24 -9.08 7.75
N CYS A 172 -18.09 -8.61 8.66
CA CYS A 172 -18.07 -9.05 10.05
C CYS A 172 -18.73 -10.45 10.19
N PRO A 173 -18.06 -11.43 10.83
CA PRO A 173 -18.59 -12.79 10.98
C PRO A 173 -19.85 -12.91 11.86
N ASP A 174 -20.10 -11.93 12.74
CA ASP A 174 -20.98 -12.09 13.91
C ASP A 174 -22.48 -11.85 13.64
N HIS A 175 -22.92 -11.75 12.37
CA HIS A 175 -24.35 -11.50 12.05
C HIS A 175 -25.30 -12.66 12.43
N GLN A 176 -24.78 -13.83 12.85
CA GLN A 176 -25.59 -15.02 13.15
C GLN A 176 -25.73 -15.34 14.65
N THR A 177 -25.11 -14.55 15.54
CA THR A 177 -25.13 -14.84 16.98
C THR A 177 -25.45 -13.59 17.78
N GLN A 178 -26.73 -13.25 17.85
CA GLN A 178 -27.37 -12.69 19.04
C GLN A 178 -28.86 -13.04 19.05
#